data_AF-A0A7J6SCB8-F1
#
_entry.id   AF-A0A7J6SCB8-F1
#
_cell.length_a   1.000
_cell.length_b   1.000
_cell.length_c   1.000
_cell.angle_alpha   90.00
_cell.angle_beta   90.00
_cell.angle_gamma   90.00
#
_symmetry.space_group_name_H-M   'P 1'
#
loop_
_entity.id
_entity.type
_entity.pdbx_description
1 polymer ?
#
loop_
_entity_poly.entity_id
_entity_poly.type
_entity_poly.pdbx_seq_one_letter_code
_entity_poly.pdbx_strand_id
1 'polypeptide(L)'
;SASEPTASLGEELPSVPAHAPFSLNILVKVKTMQQQNGLRHQDYHRYRQYCSRRLHRIRKATKLTNGRERFKKCAIPDDFSLDKVLEIPLVSAERAWAYSAELLGVYAQFIEDKPALRYHGIGRLRKAVRYAQILLAMCRVHCDSRT
;
A
#
# COMPACT_ATOMS: atom_id res chain seq x y z
N SER A 1 19.60 9.49 -47.97
CA SER A 1 19.29 10.35 -46.82
C SER A 1 17.98 9.89 -46.20
N ALA A 2 18.05 8.97 -45.23
CA ALA A 2 16.90 8.52 -44.46
C ALA A 2 16.85 9.35 -43.18
N SER A 3 15.84 10.21 -43.04
CA SER A 3 15.57 10.96 -41.82
C SER A 3 14.79 10.07 -40.85
N GLU A 4 15.43 9.66 -39.76
CA GLU A 4 14.76 9.05 -38.63
C GLU A 4 13.91 10.12 -37.89
N PRO A 5 12.68 9.81 -37.48
CA PRO A 5 11.93 10.70 -36.62
C PRO A 5 12.42 10.51 -35.18
N THR A 6 13.09 11.54 -34.65
CA THR A 6 13.40 11.69 -33.23
C THR A 6 12.10 11.68 -32.42
N ALA A 7 11.76 10.52 -31.86
CA ALA A 7 10.74 10.40 -30.85
C ALA A 7 11.29 11.00 -29.55
N SER A 8 11.02 12.28 -29.30
CA SER A 8 11.17 12.88 -27.99
C SER A 8 10.12 12.24 -27.06
N LEU A 9 10.54 11.22 -26.30
CA LEU A 9 9.84 10.81 -25.10
C LEU A 9 9.89 12.01 -24.15
N GLY A 10 8.78 12.76 -24.11
CA GLY A 10 8.55 13.78 -23.11
C GLY A 10 8.57 13.10 -21.75
N GLU A 11 9.73 13.16 -21.10
CA GLU A 11 9.86 12.89 -19.69
C GLU A 11 9.16 14.05 -18.98
N GLU A 12 7.85 13.90 -18.76
CA GLU A 12 7.08 14.81 -17.92
C GLU A 12 7.72 14.76 -16.54
N LEU A 13 8.54 15.77 -16.25
CA LEU A 13 9.13 15.99 -14.94
C LEU A 13 8.04 15.90 -13.88
N PRO A 14 8.19 15.08 -12.84
CA PRO A 14 7.20 15.00 -11.79
C PRO A 14 7.00 16.41 -11.21
N SER A 15 5.73 16.82 -11.15
CA SER A 15 5.33 18.10 -10.56
C SER A 15 6.04 18.26 -9.21
N VAL A 16 6.92 19.25 -9.12
CA VAL A 16 7.75 19.46 -7.93
C VAL A 16 6.81 19.64 -6.74
N PRO A 17 6.91 18.79 -5.69
CA PRO A 17 6.02 18.90 -4.55
C PRO A 17 6.18 20.25 -3.85
N ALA A 18 5.08 20.86 -3.42
CA ALA A 18 5.08 22.13 -2.70
C ALA A 18 5.62 22.05 -1.25
N HIS A 19 6.13 20.88 -0.84
CA HIS A 19 6.59 20.60 0.52
C HIS A 19 8.02 20.08 0.53
N ALA A 20 8.70 20.20 1.67
CA ALA A 20 10.00 19.57 1.86
C ALA A 20 9.89 18.03 1.75
N PRO A 21 10.93 17.32 1.24
CA PRO A 21 10.89 15.87 1.10
C PRO A 21 10.55 15.17 2.43
N PHE A 22 9.66 14.19 2.38
CA PHE A 22 9.33 13.38 3.55
C PHE A 22 10.39 12.30 3.79
N SER A 23 10.69 12.03 5.06
CA SER A 23 11.52 10.89 5.47
C SER A 23 10.62 9.80 6.07
N LEU A 24 10.46 8.68 5.37
CA LEU A 24 9.64 7.56 5.85
C LEU A 24 10.49 6.31 6.03
N ASN A 25 10.82 5.97 7.28
CA ASN A 25 11.50 4.70 7.57
C ASN A 25 10.50 3.53 7.50
N ILE A 26 10.24 3.05 6.29
CA ILE A 26 9.20 2.05 6.00
C ILE A 26 9.44 0.77 6.79
N LEU A 27 10.67 0.26 6.79
CA LEU A 27 11.01 -1.02 7.44
C LEU A 27 10.76 -0.97 8.95
N VAL A 28 11.32 0.04 9.64
CA VAL A 28 11.13 0.20 11.09
C VAL A 28 9.65 0.34 11.42
N LYS A 29 8.91 1.14 10.63
CA LYS A 29 7.48 1.37 10.85
C LYS A 29 6.66 0.10 10.70
N VAL A 30 6.88 -0.66 9.62
CA VAL A 30 6.20 -1.94 9.37
C VAL A 30 6.53 -2.94 10.48
N LYS A 31 7.80 -3.14 10.83
CA LYS A 31 8.19 -4.07 11.89
C LYS A 31 7.57 -3.71 13.24
N THR A 32 7.56 -2.42 13.59
CA THR A 32 6.91 -1.92 14.81
C THR A 32 5.40 -2.22 14.79
N MET A 33 4.73 -1.91 13.67
CA MET A 33 3.30 -2.21 13.51
C MET A 33 2.99 -3.70 13.66
N GLN A 34 3.79 -4.56 13.02
CA GLN A 34 3.62 -6.02 13.08
C GLN A 34 3.79 -6.54 14.52
N GLN A 35 4.91 -6.20 15.17
CA GLN A 35 5.22 -6.67 16.52
C GLN A 35 4.18 -6.25 17.56
N GLN A 36 3.72 -4.98 17.51
CA GLN A 36 2.76 -4.45 18.48
C GLN A 36 1.33 -4.97 18.29
N ASN A 37 0.98 -5.47 17.10
CA ASN A 37 -0.43 -5.71 16.73
C ASN A 37 -0.74 -7.17 16.34
N GLY A 38 0.04 -8.13 16.84
CA GLY A 38 -0.31 -9.56 16.81
C GLY A 38 0.72 -10.47 16.14
N LEU A 39 1.60 -9.95 15.28
CA LEU A 39 2.52 -10.81 14.53
C LEU A 39 3.64 -11.41 15.38
N ARG A 40 3.87 -10.90 16.59
CA ARG A 40 4.72 -11.59 17.58
C ARG A 40 4.26 -13.02 17.85
N HIS A 41 2.96 -13.30 17.73
CA HIS A 41 2.35 -14.61 17.94
C HIS A 41 1.70 -15.16 16.67
N GLN A 42 2.09 -14.66 15.48
CA GLN A 42 1.53 -15.07 14.17
C GLN A 42 0.02 -14.86 14.03
N ASP A 43 -0.57 -13.92 14.79
CA ASP A 43 -1.99 -13.58 14.69
C ASP A 43 -2.22 -12.58 13.54
N TYR A 44 -2.32 -13.12 12.32
CA TYR A 44 -2.53 -12.35 11.10
C TYR A 44 -3.93 -11.70 11.04
N HIS A 45 -4.94 -12.34 11.62
CA HIS A 45 -6.30 -11.82 11.67
C HIS A 45 -6.36 -10.53 12.50
N ARG A 46 -5.77 -10.52 13.70
CA ARG A 46 -5.66 -9.33 14.55
C ARG A 46 -4.90 -8.20 13.86
N TYR A 47 -3.80 -8.51 13.19
CA TYR A 47 -3.03 -7.51 12.45
C TYR A 47 -3.81 -6.93 11.26
N ARG A 48 -4.56 -7.76 10.53
CA ARG A 48 -5.44 -7.33 9.44
C ARG A 48 -6.53 -6.38 9.94
N GLN A 49 -7.13 -6.66 11.09
CA GLN A 49 -8.09 -5.77 11.73
C GLN A 49 -7.46 -4.45 12.17
N TYR A 50 -6.26 -4.48 12.74
CA TYR A 50 -5.49 -3.29 13.08
C TYR A 50 -5.26 -2.41 11.83
N CYS A 51 -4.78 -3.00 10.72
CA CYS A 51 -4.56 -2.28 9.48
C CYS A 51 -5.84 -1.64 8.95
N SER A 52 -6.98 -2.33 9.08
CA SER A 52 -8.29 -1.81 8.66
C SER A 52 -8.69 -0.57 9.48
N ARG A 53 -8.55 -0.63 10.82
CA ARG A 53 -8.81 0.50 11.72
C ARG A 53 -7.84 1.66 11.48
N ARG A 54 -6.54 1.36 11.29
CA ARG A 54 -5.51 2.37 10.99
C ARG A 54 -5.82 3.09 9.68
N LEU A 55 -6.14 2.35 8.61
CA LEU A 55 -6.49 2.91 7.32
C LEU A 55 -7.71 3.83 7.40
N HIS A 56 -8.73 3.45 8.18
CA HIS A 56 -9.90 4.32 8.43
C HIS A 56 -9.50 5.62 9.12
N ARG A 57 -8.69 5.55 10.19
CA ARG A 57 -8.20 6.75 10.90
C ARG A 57 -7.36 7.67 10.02
N ILE A 58 -6.45 7.11 9.22
CA ILE A 58 -5.61 7.89 8.30
C ILE A 58 -6.49 8.61 7.29
N ARG A 59 -7.41 7.90 6.62
CA ARG A 59 -8.30 8.51 5.63
C ARG A 59 -9.19 9.61 6.22
N LYS A 60 -9.64 9.45 7.47
CA LYS A 60 -10.38 10.50 8.19
C LYS A 60 -9.48 11.71 8.48
N ALA A 61 -8.24 11.47 8.92
CA ALA A 61 -7.29 12.53 9.24
C ALA A 61 -6.82 13.32 8.00
N THR A 62 -6.64 12.65 6.87
CA THR A 62 -6.24 13.28 5.59
C THR A 62 -7.43 13.76 4.77
N LYS A 63 -8.66 13.60 5.27
CA LYS A 63 -9.92 13.89 4.56
C LYS A 63 -10.08 13.13 3.23
N LEU A 64 -9.30 12.06 3.00
CA LEU A 64 -9.38 11.16 1.84
C LEU A 64 -10.37 10.00 2.09
N THR A 65 -11.59 10.34 2.49
CA THR A 65 -12.65 9.38 2.79
C THR A 65 -13.47 9.04 1.53
N ASN A 66 -13.90 7.78 1.42
CA ASN A 66 -14.85 7.40 0.36
C ASN A 66 -16.22 8.05 0.58
N GLY A 67 -17.02 8.16 -0.48
CA GLY A 67 -18.38 8.70 -0.42
C GLY A 67 -19.25 7.98 0.63
N ARG A 68 -19.98 8.77 1.44
CA ARG A 68 -20.79 8.28 2.57
C ARG A 68 -22.13 7.69 2.14
N GLU A 69 -22.81 8.34 1.19
CA GLU A 69 -24.17 7.98 0.76
C GLU A 69 -24.15 6.97 -0.41
N ARG A 70 -23.30 7.23 -1.41
CA ARG A 70 -22.98 6.28 -2.48
C ARG A 70 -21.48 6.04 -2.49
N PHE A 71 -21.09 4.79 -2.72
CA PHE A 71 -19.67 4.43 -2.81
C PHE A 71 -19.01 5.18 -3.98
N LYS A 72 -18.25 6.21 -3.64
CA LYS A 72 -17.32 6.90 -4.55
C LYS A 72 -15.92 6.67 -4.02
N LYS A 73 -15.08 5.99 -4.81
CA LYS A 73 -13.70 5.72 -4.45
C LYS A 73 -12.94 7.04 -4.41
N CYS A 74 -12.44 7.40 -3.23
CA CYS A 74 -11.53 8.54 -3.09
C CYS A 74 -10.12 8.08 -3.47
N ALA A 75 -9.68 8.52 -4.65
CA ALA A 75 -8.30 8.40 -5.10
C ALA A 75 -7.38 9.24 -4.21
N ILE A 76 -6.12 8.83 -4.13
CA ILE A 76 -5.09 9.65 -3.49
C ILE A 76 -4.68 10.68 -4.55
N PRO A 77 -4.73 11.99 -4.25
CA PRO A 77 -4.26 13.01 -5.19
C PRO A 77 -2.75 12.90 -5.37
N ASP A 78 -2.26 13.32 -6.54
CA ASP A 78 -0.81 13.35 -6.82
C ASP A 78 -0.12 14.47 -6.04
N ASP A 79 -0.82 15.57 -5.77
CA ASP A 79 -0.32 16.63 -4.89
C ASP A 79 -0.94 16.51 -3.48
N PHE A 80 -0.10 16.41 -2.47
CA PHE A 80 -0.49 16.40 -1.06
C PHE A 80 0.64 16.92 -0.17
N SER A 81 0.31 17.64 0.89
CA SER A 81 1.29 18.22 1.81
C SER A 81 1.47 17.44 3.12
N LEU A 82 0.69 16.36 3.32
CA LEU A 82 0.71 15.56 4.55
C LEU A 82 1.42 14.23 4.34
N ASP A 83 2.48 13.98 5.10
CA ASP A 83 3.23 12.72 5.15
C ASP A 83 2.33 11.48 5.36
N LYS A 84 1.27 11.63 6.17
CA LYS A 84 0.29 10.57 6.50
C LYS A 84 -0.41 9.99 5.27
N VAL A 85 -0.43 10.72 4.14
CA VAL A 85 -1.01 10.21 2.88
C VAL A 85 -0.23 9.01 2.35
N LEU A 86 1.10 9.00 2.48
CA LEU A 86 1.97 7.87 2.10
C LEU A 86 1.66 6.60 2.90
N GLU A 87 1.10 6.74 4.11
CA GLU A 87 0.71 5.57 4.89
C GLU A 87 -0.52 4.85 4.31
N ILE A 88 -1.33 5.51 3.47
CA ILE A 88 -2.53 4.90 2.89
C ILE A 88 -2.15 3.69 2.01
N PRO A 89 -1.28 3.80 0.98
CA PRO A 89 -0.86 2.66 0.20
C PRO A 89 -0.02 1.68 1.03
N LEU A 90 0.83 2.14 1.95
CA LEU A 90 1.61 1.27 2.85
C LEU A 90 0.71 0.33 3.67
N VAL A 91 -0.24 0.89 4.42
CA VAL A 91 -1.16 0.11 5.27
C VAL A 91 -2.12 -0.73 4.42
N SER A 92 -2.45 -0.27 3.21
CA SER A 92 -3.26 -1.05 2.27
C SER A 92 -2.53 -2.29 1.76
N ALA A 93 -1.22 -2.17 1.49
CA ALA A 93 -0.35 -3.28 1.15
C ALA A 93 -0.25 -4.28 2.31
N GLU A 94 0.06 -3.79 3.52
CA GLU A 94 0.16 -4.61 4.74
C GLU A 94 -1.14 -5.39 5.03
N ARG A 95 -2.30 -4.73 4.90
CA ARG A 95 -3.60 -5.40 5.08
C ARG A 95 -3.85 -6.49 4.03
N ALA A 96 -3.43 -6.26 2.79
CA ALA A 96 -3.59 -7.24 1.72
C ALA A 96 -2.67 -8.44 1.94
N TRP A 97 -1.41 -8.18 2.28
CA TRP A 97 -0.43 -9.20 2.64
C TRP A 97 -0.86 -10.03 3.86
N ALA A 98 -1.28 -9.38 4.96
CA ALA A 98 -1.73 -10.06 6.17
C ALA A 98 -2.92 -10.99 5.90
N TYR A 99 -3.86 -10.58 5.03
CA TYR A 99 -4.95 -11.45 4.63
C TYR A 99 -4.47 -12.63 3.78
N SER A 100 -3.48 -12.42 2.91
CA SER A 100 -2.87 -13.56 2.22
C SER A 100 -2.21 -14.52 3.20
N ALA A 101 -1.46 -14.01 4.19
CA ALA A 101 -0.77 -14.85 5.16
C ALA A 101 -1.78 -15.67 6.00
N GLU A 102 -2.90 -15.06 6.39
CA GLU A 102 -4.03 -15.76 7.04
C GLU A 102 -4.58 -16.88 6.14
N LEU A 103 -4.90 -16.59 4.88
CA LEU A 103 -5.47 -17.57 3.94
C LEU A 103 -4.50 -18.70 3.59
N LEU A 104 -3.23 -18.38 3.38
CA LEU A 104 -2.19 -19.36 3.05
C LEU A 104 -1.78 -20.18 4.26
N GLY A 105 -1.82 -19.60 5.47
CA GLY A 105 -1.64 -20.35 6.72
C GLY A 105 -2.76 -21.37 6.94
N VAL A 106 -4.02 -20.96 6.69
CA VAL A 106 -5.17 -21.88 6.72
C VAL A 106 -5.05 -22.94 5.61
N TYR A 107 -4.67 -22.57 4.40
CA TYR A 107 -4.43 -23.51 3.29
C TYR A 107 -3.41 -24.59 3.67
N ALA A 108 -2.30 -24.21 4.31
CA ALA A 108 -1.23 -25.13 4.71
C ALA A 108 -1.65 -26.17 5.78
N GLN A 109 -2.80 -25.99 6.44
CA GLN A 109 -3.33 -26.94 7.42
C GLN A 109 -4.13 -28.08 6.77
N PHE A 110 -4.53 -27.93 5.51
CA PHE A 110 -5.27 -28.97 4.80
C PHE A 110 -4.32 -29.99 4.15
N ILE A 111 -4.66 -31.27 4.31
CA ILE A 111 -3.98 -32.38 3.61
C ILE A 111 -4.46 -32.43 2.14
N GLU A 112 -5.74 -32.17 1.90
CA GLU A 112 -6.33 -32.06 0.56
C GLU A 112 -6.05 -30.70 -0.07
N ASP A 113 -5.83 -30.64 -1.38
CA ASP A 113 -5.69 -29.36 -2.07
C ASP A 113 -7.01 -28.56 -2.03
N LYS A 114 -6.94 -27.33 -1.50
CA LYS A 114 -8.04 -26.36 -1.48
C LYS A 114 -7.71 -25.17 -2.40
N PRO A 115 -7.87 -25.32 -3.73
CA PRO A 115 -7.42 -24.32 -4.71
C PRO A 115 -8.07 -22.95 -4.51
N ALA A 116 -9.32 -22.88 -4.03
CA ALA A 116 -10.00 -21.61 -3.76
C ALA A 116 -9.25 -20.74 -2.72
N LEU A 117 -8.73 -21.35 -1.65
CA LEU A 117 -7.94 -20.64 -0.63
C LEU A 117 -6.61 -20.16 -1.22
N ARG A 118 -5.93 -21.02 -1.98
CA ARG A 118 -4.67 -20.69 -2.65
C ARG A 118 -4.84 -19.53 -3.64
N TYR A 119 -5.84 -19.60 -4.52
CA TYR A 119 -6.12 -18.55 -5.50
C TYR A 119 -6.48 -17.23 -4.84
N HIS A 120 -7.28 -17.26 -3.77
CA HIS A 120 -7.62 -16.06 -3.03
C HIS A 120 -6.37 -15.46 -2.37
N GLY A 121 -5.55 -16.26 -1.67
CA GLY A 121 -4.29 -15.82 -1.08
C GLY A 121 -3.38 -15.14 -2.11
N ILE A 122 -3.13 -15.79 -3.24
CA ILE A 122 -2.32 -15.22 -4.34
C ILE A 122 -2.93 -13.92 -4.88
N GLY A 123 -4.26 -13.87 -5.04
CA GLY A 123 -4.96 -12.64 -5.44
C GLY A 123 -4.75 -11.49 -4.44
N ARG A 124 -4.70 -11.79 -3.13
CA ARG A 124 -4.37 -10.82 -2.09
C ARG A 124 -2.91 -10.35 -2.17
N LEU A 125 -1.96 -11.22 -2.48
CA LEU A 125 -0.56 -10.83 -2.71
C LEU A 125 -0.40 -9.91 -3.92
N ARG A 126 -1.04 -10.24 -5.05
CA ARG A 126 -1.04 -9.35 -6.23
C ARG A 126 -1.56 -7.96 -5.88
N LYS A 127 -2.61 -7.90 -5.05
CA LYS A 127 -3.14 -6.62 -4.55
C LYS A 127 -2.16 -5.89 -3.63
N ALA A 128 -1.40 -6.60 -2.79
CA ALA A 128 -0.36 -6.01 -1.95
C ALA A 128 0.75 -5.39 -2.82
N VAL A 129 1.22 -6.11 -3.84
CA VAL A 129 2.22 -5.60 -4.81
C VAL A 129 1.72 -4.34 -5.51
N ARG A 130 0.46 -4.31 -5.97
CA ARG A 130 -0.11 -3.11 -6.59
C ARG A 130 -0.07 -1.90 -5.66
N TYR A 131 -0.35 -2.07 -4.37
CA TYR A 131 -0.24 -0.97 -3.41
C TYR A 131 1.20 -0.57 -3.13
N ALA A 132 2.13 -1.52 -3.10
CA ALA A 132 3.56 -1.23 -2.97
C ALA A 132 4.09 -0.43 -4.18
N GLN A 133 3.64 -0.74 -5.40
CA GLN A 133 3.97 0.03 -6.60
C GLN A 133 3.44 1.47 -6.54
N ILE A 134 2.20 1.66 -6.06
CA ILE A 134 1.64 3.01 -5.83
C ILE A 134 2.47 3.77 -4.79
N LEU A 135 2.82 3.12 -3.68
CA LEU A 135 3.68 3.73 -2.65
C LEU A 135 5.04 4.12 -3.24
N LEU A 136 5.68 3.24 -4.01
CA LEU A 136 6.97 3.51 -4.64
C LEU A 136 6.91 4.72 -5.57
N ALA A 137 5.86 4.82 -6.40
CA ALA A 137 5.66 5.96 -7.28
C ALA A 137 5.54 7.28 -6.48
N MET A 138 4.80 7.26 -5.36
CA MET A 138 4.68 8.44 -4.48
C MET A 138 6.00 8.76 -3.78
N CYS A 139 6.74 7.76 -3.30
CA CYS A 139 8.03 7.99 -2.63
C CYS A 139 9.06 8.62 -3.58
N ARG A 140 9.08 8.23 -4.85
CA ARG A 140 9.97 8.83 -5.86
C ARG A 140 9.75 10.32 -6.08
N VAL A 141 8.54 10.81 -5.85
CA VAL A 141 8.18 12.23 -6.04
C VAL A 141 8.30 13.02 -4.74
N HIS A 142 7.83 12.45 -3.63
CA HIS A 142 7.62 13.19 -2.37
C HIS A 142 8.66 12.93 -1.27
N CYS A 143 9.50 11.89 -1.40
CA CYS A 143 10.40 11.47 -0.32
C CYS A 143 11.87 11.76 -0.61
N ASP A 144 12.69 11.71 0.45
CA ASP A 144 14.14 11.76 0.35
C ASP A 144 14.73 10.51 -0.33
N SER A 145 15.99 10.59 -0.76
CA SER A 145 16.71 9.47 -1.42
C SER A 145 16.93 8.25 -0.53
N ARG A 146 16.69 8.37 0.78
CA ARG A 146 16.84 7.29 1.76
C ARG A 146 15.59 6.40 1.87
N THR A 147 14.42 6.95 1.50
CA THR A 147 13.11 6.28 1.61
C THR A 147 12.89 5.31 0.45
#